data_AF-A0A7V9D3Y3-F1
#
_entry.id   AF-A0A7V9D3Y3-F1
#
_cell.length_a   1.000
_cell.length_b   1.000
_cell.length_c   1.000
_cell.angle_alpha   90.00
_cell.angle_beta   90.00
_cell.angle_gamma   90.00
#
_symmetry.space_group_name_H-M   'P 1'
#
loop_
_entity.id
_entity.type
_entity.pdbx_description
1 polymer ?
#
loop_
_entity_poly.entity_id
_entity_poly.type
_entity_poly.pdbx_seq_one_letter_code
_entity_poly.pdbx_strand_id
1 'polypeptide(L)'
;PEAAARIAQLSAGRPGWALRAASDAGVLVEHDKHIDDLIVALSGGATGRLRLAEKMAQRWAAGHRQEVYATLYDWLGFWRSVMLHAANTTPAGMYPQHQATVDRLAANGVDVPAQSAARTLEAISHIDANVSTRMSIESLLLDLP
;
A
#
# COMPACT_ATOMS: atom_id res chain seq x y z
N PRO A 1 22.15 5.10 -10.57
CA PRO A 1 21.76 6.30 -9.77
C PRO A 1 20.24 6.39 -9.55
N GLU A 2 19.44 6.29 -10.61
CA GLU A 2 17.97 6.39 -10.54
C GLU A 2 17.32 5.26 -9.74
N ALA A 3 17.76 4.01 -9.93
CA ALA A 3 17.26 2.87 -9.15
C ALA A 3 17.52 3.02 -7.63
N ALA A 4 18.72 3.49 -7.25
CA ALA A 4 19.07 3.71 -5.85
C ALA A 4 18.23 4.83 -5.21
N ALA A 5 17.96 5.91 -5.94
CA ALA A 5 17.09 7.00 -5.49
C ALA A 5 15.64 6.52 -5.31
N ARG A 6 15.12 5.73 -6.27
CA ARG A 6 13.79 5.12 -6.17
C ARG A 6 13.69 4.20 -4.95
N ILE A 7 14.66 3.32 -4.76
CA ILE A 7 14.71 2.42 -3.60
C ILE A 7 14.77 3.22 -2.30
N ALA A 8 15.60 4.25 -2.21
CA ALA A 8 15.71 5.09 -1.01
C ALA A 8 14.37 5.74 -0.64
N GLN A 9 13.63 6.23 -1.65
CA GLN A 9 12.30 6.81 -1.44
C GLN A 9 11.29 5.73 -0.97
N LEU A 10 11.16 4.62 -1.71
CA LEU A 10 10.19 3.55 -1.44
C LEU A 10 10.47 2.77 -0.15
N SER A 11 11.72 2.76 0.28
CA SER A 11 12.12 2.08 1.51
C SER A 11 11.44 2.70 2.73
N ALA A 12 11.19 4.01 2.71
CA ALA A 12 10.49 4.72 3.80
C ALA A 12 11.03 4.39 5.21
N GLY A 13 12.35 4.24 5.35
CA GLY A 13 12.99 3.87 6.62
C GLY A 13 13.06 2.37 6.91
N ARG A 14 12.77 1.50 5.94
CA ARG A 14 12.91 0.03 6.02
C ARG A 14 14.26 -0.42 5.39
N PRO A 15 15.41 -0.34 6.10
CA PRO A 15 16.72 -0.65 5.51
C PRO A 15 16.84 -2.10 5.04
N GLY A 16 16.21 -3.05 5.73
CA GLY A 16 16.15 -4.44 5.28
C GLY A 16 15.38 -4.62 3.98
N TRP A 17 14.33 -3.83 3.74
CA TRP A 17 13.63 -3.81 2.45
C TRP A 17 14.51 -3.18 1.37
N ALA A 18 15.20 -2.08 1.68
CA ALA A 18 16.09 -1.38 0.76
C ALA A 18 17.19 -2.30 0.20
N LEU A 19 17.85 -3.06 1.09
CA LEU A 19 18.89 -4.00 0.72
C LEU A 19 18.37 -5.14 -0.17
N ARG A 20 17.17 -5.66 0.12
CA ARG A 20 16.53 -6.67 -0.73
C ARG A 20 16.17 -6.11 -2.09
N ALA A 21 15.51 -4.95 -2.15
CA ALA A 21 15.16 -4.29 -3.40
C ALA A 21 16.37 -3.90 -4.26
N ALA A 22 17.52 -3.61 -3.63
CA ALA A 22 18.77 -3.37 -4.34
C ALA A 22 19.40 -4.64 -4.92
N SER A 23 19.10 -5.81 -4.35
CA SER A 23 19.68 -7.10 -4.74
C SER A 23 18.75 -7.93 -5.62
N ASP A 24 17.44 -7.67 -5.57
CA ASP A 24 16.40 -8.42 -6.27
C ASP A 24 15.35 -7.46 -6.85
N ALA A 25 15.32 -7.38 -8.19
CA ALA A 25 14.36 -6.56 -8.93
C ALA A 25 12.90 -7.05 -8.75
N GLY A 26 12.69 -8.32 -8.39
CA GLY A 26 11.38 -8.89 -8.10
C GLY A 26 10.66 -8.16 -6.98
N VAL A 27 11.39 -7.64 -5.97
CA VAL A 27 10.82 -6.87 -4.87
C VAL A 27 10.13 -5.59 -5.36
N LEU A 28 10.71 -4.92 -6.36
CA LEU A 28 10.11 -3.72 -6.93
C LEU A 28 8.90 -4.04 -7.82
N VAL A 29 8.96 -5.15 -8.55
CA VAL A 29 7.83 -5.65 -9.36
C VAL A 29 6.64 -6.02 -8.47
N GLU A 30 6.89 -6.69 -7.34
CA GLU A 30 5.87 -7.02 -6.35
C GLU A 30 5.28 -5.76 -5.71
N HIS A 31 6.13 -4.80 -5.31
CA HIS A 31 5.68 -3.52 -4.80
C HIS A 31 4.74 -2.81 -5.78
N ASP A 32 5.15 -2.69 -7.05
CA ASP A 32 4.35 -2.03 -8.08
C ASP A 32 3.02 -2.75 -8.29
N LYS A 33 3.02 -4.09 -8.29
CA LYS A 33 1.80 -4.90 -8.34
C LYS A 33 0.88 -4.64 -7.15
N HIS A 34 1.41 -4.53 -5.93
CA HIS A 34 0.62 -4.25 -4.73
C HIS A 34 -0.09 -2.89 -4.82
N ILE A 35 0.58 -1.88 -5.41
CA ILE A 35 0.02 -0.55 -5.61
C ILE A 35 -1.00 -0.54 -6.77
N ASP A 36 -0.71 -1.23 -7.87
CA ASP A 36 -1.64 -1.42 -8.98
C ASP A 36 -2.95 -2.07 -8.50
N ASP A 37 -2.86 -3.19 -7.78
CA ASP A 37 -4.02 -3.92 -7.26
C ASP A 37 -4.86 -3.02 -6.33
N LEU A 38 -4.22 -2.22 -5.45
CA LEU A 38 -4.90 -1.25 -4.60
C LEU A 38 -5.68 -0.22 -5.42
N ILE A 39 -5.03 0.42 -6.39
CA ILE A 39 -5.64 1.50 -7.19
C ILE A 39 -6.80 0.99 -8.04
N VAL A 40 -6.65 -0.21 -8.62
CA VAL A 40 -7.75 -0.90 -9.31
C VAL A 40 -8.92 -1.16 -8.36
N ALA A 41 -8.65 -1.60 -7.13
CA ALA A 41 -9.70 -1.82 -6.14
C ALA A 41 -10.40 -0.52 -5.73
N LEU A 42 -9.66 0.57 -5.47
CA LEU A 42 -10.24 1.87 -5.12
C LEU A 42 -11.14 2.40 -6.24
N SER A 43 -10.77 2.17 -7.50
CA SER A 43 -11.52 2.60 -8.69
C SER A 43 -12.71 1.67 -9.02
N GLY A 44 -12.68 0.42 -8.57
CA GLY A 44 -13.69 -0.60 -8.86
C GLY A 44 -14.90 -0.62 -7.90
N GLY A 45 -15.02 0.35 -6.99
CA GLY A 45 -16.08 0.41 -5.98
C GLY A 45 -16.07 -0.77 -5.01
N ALA A 46 -17.20 -1.02 -4.33
CA ALA A 46 -17.31 -2.08 -3.33
C ALA A 46 -16.96 -3.47 -3.89
N THR A 47 -17.40 -3.79 -5.11
CA THR A 47 -17.11 -5.08 -5.75
C THR A 47 -15.61 -5.27 -6.03
N GLY A 48 -14.92 -4.23 -6.50
CA GLY A 48 -13.46 -4.28 -6.71
C GLY A 48 -12.69 -4.51 -5.41
N ARG A 49 -13.09 -3.80 -4.35
CA ARG A 49 -12.55 -3.91 -2.99
C ARG A 49 -12.73 -5.31 -2.41
N LEU A 50 -13.94 -5.84 -2.44
CA LEU A 50 -14.23 -7.19 -1.93
C LEU A 50 -13.48 -8.28 -2.70
N ARG A 51 -13.27 -8.09 -4.01
CA ARG A 51 -12.47 -9.02 -4.82
C ARG A 51 -11.00 -9.03 -4.39
N LEU A 52 -10.42 -7.87 -4.12
CA LEU A 52 -9.05 -7.78 -3.61
C LEU A 52 -8.94 -8.38 -2.20
N ALA A 53 -9.92 -8.11 -1.33
CA ALA A 53 -9.96 -8.70 0.01
C ALA A 53 -10.01 -10.23 -0.03
N GLU A 54 -10.86 -10.80 -0.90
CA GLU A 54 -10.94 -12.25 -1.11
C GLU A 54 -9.58 -12.82 -1.57
N LYS A 55 -8.93 -12.18 -2.54
CA LYS A 55 -7.60 -12.60 -3.04
C LYS A 55 -6.56 -12.64 -1.90
N MET A 56 -6.54 -11.62 -1.05
CA MET A 56 -5.61 -11.57 0.08
C MET A 56 -5.95 -12.61 1.15
N ALA A 57 -7.24 -12.83 1.43
CA ALA A 57 -7.70 -13.85 2.38
C ALA A 57 -7.34 -15.27 1.90
N GLN A 58 -7.47 -15.55 0.60
CA GLN A 58 -7.03 -16.82 0.00
C GLN A 58 -5.52 -17.00 0.12
N ARG A 59 -4.73 -15.94 -0.13
CA ARG A 59 -3.28 -15.96 0.03
C ARG A 59 -2.89 -16.27 1.48
N TRP A 60 -3.57 -15.65 2.45
CA TRP A 60 -3.40 -15.94 3.87
C TRP A 60 -3.70 -17.40 4.22
N ALA A 61 -4.85 -17.92 3.77
CA ALA A 61 -5.27 -19.29 4.03
C ALA A 61 -4.33 -20.33 3.41
N ALA A 62 -3.70 -20.01 2.28
CA ALA A 62 -2.67 -20.82 1.63
C ALA A 62 -1.29 -20.76 2.33
N GLY A 63 -1.17 -20.07 3.46
CA GLY A 63 0.06 -20.01 4.27
C GLY A 63 1.02 -18.87 3.90
N HIS A 64 0.68 -18.03 2.92
CA HIS A 64 1.51 -16.92 2.45
C HIS A 64 1.34 -15.65 3.29
N ARG A 65 1.39 -15.78 4.62
CA ARG A 65 1.11 -14.66 5.55
C ARG A 65 2.04 -13.47 5.33
N GLN A 66 3.33 -13.73 5.12
CA GLN A 66 4.33 -12.68 4.90
C GLN A 66 4.05 -11.84 3.66
N GLU A 67 3.47 -12.43 2.62
CA GLU A 67 3.09 -11.69 1.41
C GLU A 67 1.92 -10.74 1.69
N VAL A 68 0.93 -11.17 2.49
CA VAL A 68 -0.18 -10.31 2.91
C VAL A 68 0.33 -9.11 3.72
N TYR A 69 1.24 -9.34 4.67
CA TYR A 69 1.87 -8.24 5.40
C TYR A 69 2.68 -7.34 4.47
N ALA A 70 3.44 -7.89 3.52
CA ALA A 70 4.20 -7.10 2.55
C ALA A 70 3.27 -6.17 1.75
N THR A 71 2.13 -6.67 1.27
CA THR A 71 1.10 -5.84 0.61
C THR A 71 0.62 -4.70 1.52
N LEU A 72 0.26 -4.98 2.79
CA LEU A 72 -0.20 -3.95 3.72
C LEU A 72 0.88 -2.90 4.03
N TYR A 73 2.14 -3.32 4.18
CA TYR A 73 3.26 -2.39 4.38
C TYR A 73 3.55 -1.54 3.14
N ASP A 74 3.38 -2.09 1.94
CA ASP A 74 3.50 -1.30 0.71
C ASP A 74 2.38 -0.27 0.59
N TRP A 75 1.15 -0.60 1.01
CA TRP A 75 0.06 0.37 1.11
C TRP A 75 0.35 1.48 2.12
N LEU A 76 0.96 1.18 3.27
CA LEU A 76 1.42 2.22 4.20
C LEU A 76 2.46 3.15 3.56
N GLY A 77 3.39 2.59 2.79
CA GLY A 77 4.36 3.38 2.01
C GLY A 77 3.69 4.29 1.00
N PHE A 78 2.66 3.80 0.31
CA PHE A 78 1.85 4.58 -0.61
C PHE A 78 1.13 5.74 0.10
N TRP A 79 0.41 5.48 1.19
CA TRP A 79 -0.29 6.53 1.94
C TRP A 79 0.66 7.61 2.46
N ARG A 80 1.83 7.21 2.95
CA ARG A 80 2.89 8.16 3.33
C ARG A 80 3.30 9.05 2.17
N SER A 81 3.45 8.48 0.98
CA SER A 81 3.86 9.23 -0.21
C SER A 81 2.78 10.20 -0.66
N VAL A 82 1.50 9.82 -0.58
CA VAL A 82 0.37 10.71 -0.85
C VAL A 82 0.33 11.87 0.16
N MET A 83 0.55 11.60 1.46
CA MET A 83 0.65 12.66 2.48
C MET A 83 1.79 13.64 2.20
N LEU A 84 2.99 13.14 1.87
CA LEU A 84 4.12 13.99 1.54
C LEU A 84 3.87 14.80 0.26
N HIS A 85 3.14 14.25 -0.71
CA HIS A 85 2.73 14.95 -1.92
C HIS A 85 1.75 16.07 -1.60
N ALA A 86 0.71 15.80 -0.79
CA ALA A 86 -0.24 16.80 -0.30
C ALA A 86 0.44 17.94 0.49
N ALA A 87 1.52 17.63 1.20
CA ALA A 87 2.33 18.61 1.93
C ALA A 87 3.34 19.38 1.07
N ASN A 88 3.41 19.14 -0.25
CA ASN A 88 4.43 19.69 -1.16
C ASN A 88 5.87 19.42 -0.71
N THR A 89 6.12 18.28 -0.07
CA THR A 89 7.42 17.93 0.55
C THR A 89 8.16 16.78 -0.16
N THR A 90 7.56 16.19 -1.20
CA THR A 90 8.15 15.04 -1.93
C THR A 90 8.80 15.50 -3.23
N PRO A 91 9.91 14.88 -3.67
CA PRO A 91 10.29 14.90 -5.06
C PRO A 91 9.13 14.36 -5.92
N ALA A 92 8.80 15.06 -7.01
CA ALA A 92 7.75 14.62 -7.93
C ALA A 92 8.03 13.21 -8.48
N GLY A 93 6.99 12.40 -8.70
CA GLY A 93 7.07 11.19 -9.51
C GLY A 93 7.43 9.87 -8.80
N MET A 94 7.07 9.70 -7.53
CA MET A 94 7.27 8.42 -6.82
C MET A 94 6.41 7.27 -7.39
N TYR A 95 5.21 7.61 -7.86
CA TYR A 95 4.28 6.70 -8.53
C TYR A 95 3.84 7.29 -9.88
N PRO A 96 4.72 7.33 -10.89
CA PRO A 96 4.47 8.08 -12.12
C PRO A 96 3.29 7.52 -12.93
N GLN A 97 3.12 6.19 -12.92
CA GLN A 97 1.98 5.50 -13.56
C GLN A 97 0.63 5.85 -12.90
N HIS A 98 0.66 6.30 -11.64
CA HIS A 98 -0.52 6.53 -10.80
C HIS A 98 -0.64 7.98 -10.34
N GLN A 99 0.04 8.89 -11.02
CA GLN A 99 0.13 10.28 -10.57
C GLN A 99 -1.25 10.92 -10.45
N ALA A 100 -2.16 10.66 -11.40
CA ALA A 100 -3.53 11.18 -11.33
C ALA A 100 -4.30 10.71 -10.07
N THR A 101 -4.07 9.47 -9.63
CA THR A 101 -4.67 8.94 -8.40
C THR A 101 -4.06 9.59 -7.16
N VAL A 102 -2.74 9.78 -7.15
CA VAL A 102 -2.02 10.49 -6.09
C VAL A 102 -2.53 11.94 -5.97
N ASP A 103 -2.61 12.67 -7.09
CA ASP A 103 -3.11 14.05 -7.14
C ASP A 103 -4.53 14.14 -6.58
N ARG A 104 -5.42 13.23 -7.01
CA ARG A 104 -6.81 13.17 -6.54
C ARG A 104 -6.90 12.92 -5.03
N LEU A 105 -6.10 11.98 -4.50
CA LEU A 105 -6.11 11.64 -3.07
C LEU A 105 -5.49 12.74 -2.21
N ALA A 106 -4.57 13.53 -2.77
CA ALA A 106 -3.91 14.65 -2.11
C ALA A 106 -4.65 15.98 -2.26
N ALA A 107 -5.66 16.08 -3.15
CA ALA A 107 -6.30 17.33 -3.54
C ALA A 107 -6.87 18.15 -2.36
N ASN A 108 -7.29 17.46 -1.30
CA ASN A 108 -7.90 18.07 -0.12
C ASN A 108 -6.98 18.05 1.12
N GLY A 109 -5.67 17.87 0.93
CA GLY A 109 -4.70 17.82 2.01
C GLY A 109 -4.41 16.41 2.54
N VAL A 110 -3.90 16.32 3.76
CA VAL A 110 -3.33 15.08 4.32
C VAL A 110 -4.34 14.18 5.03
N ASP A 111 -5.56 14.65 5.30
CA ASP A 111 -6.50 13.96 6.17
C ASP A 111 -6.93 12.58 5.63
N VAL A 112 -7.31 12.52 4.35
CA VAL A 112 -7.71 11.29 3.67
C VAL A 112 -6.59 10.24 3.66
N PRO A 113 -5.37 10.54 3.19
CA PRO A 113 -4.29 9.56 3.22
C PRO A 113 -3.81 9.23 4.64
N ALA A 114 -3.89 10.16 5.60
CA ALA A 114 -3.59 9.88 7.01
C ALA A 114 -4.59 8.89 7.63
N GLN A 115 -5.89 9.09 7.39
CA GLN A 115 -6.93 8.16 7.84
C GLN A 115 -6.76 6.78 7.18
N SER A 116 -6.45 6.75 5.89
CA SER A 116 -6.19 5.51 5.16
C SER A 116 -4.98 4.74 5.71
N ALA A 117 -3.91 5.45 6.09
CA ALA A 117 -2.77 4.86 6.77
C ALA A 117 -3.15 4.30 8.15
N ALA A 118 -3.93 5.06 8.94
CA ALA A 118 -4.39 4.62 10.25
C ALA A 118 -5.26 3.35 10.16
N ARG A 119 -6.19 3.28 9.21
CA ARG A 119 -7.00 2.07 8.94
C ARG A 119 -6.14 0.89 8.53
N THR A 120 -5.12 1.11 7.71
CA THR A 120 -4.19 0.06 7.30
C THR A 120 -3.41 -0.49 8.51
N LEU A 121 -2.96 0.38 9.43
CA LEU A 121 -2.31 -0.04 10.69
C LEU A 121 -3.28 -0.80 11.61
N GLU A 122 -4.52 -0.34 11.73
CA GLU A 122 -5.57 -1.00 12.51
C GLU A 122 -5.82 -2.43 11.99
N ALA A 123 -5.91 -2.61 10.66
CA ALA A 123 -6.06 -3.92 10.05
C ALA A 123 -4.88 -4.85 10.35
N ILE A 124 -3.64 -4.35 10.27
CA ILE A 124 -2.44 -5.10 10.66
C ILE A 124 -2.55 -5.53 12.13
N SER A 125 -2.92 -4.62 13.03
CA SER A 125 -3.08 -4.92 14.46
C SER A 125 -4.17 -5.96 14.71
N HIS A 126 -5.28 -5.93 13.97
CA HIS A 126 -6.33 -6.94 14.07
C HIS A 126 -5.85 -8.32 13.62
N ILE A 127 -5.09 -8.38 12.53
CA ILE A 127 -4.50 -9.64 12.04
C ILE A 127 -3.51 -10.19 13.07
N ASP A 128 -2.66 -9.34 13.67
CA ASP A 128 -1.71 -9.72 14.72
C ASP A 128 -2.42 -10.24 15.98
N ALA A 129 -3.59 -9.68 16.29
CA ALA A 129 -4.45 -10.12 17.40
C ALA A 129 -5.26 -11.41 17.08
N ASN A 130 -4.98 -12.09 15.96
CA ASN A 130 -5.69 -13.28 15.47
C ASN A 130 -7.20 -13.07 15.20
N VAL A 131 -7.60 -11.84 14.88
CA VAL A 131 -8.93 -11.58 14.29
C VAL A 131 -8.97 -12.19 12.88
N SER A 132 -10.16 -12.55 12.41
CA SER A 132 -10.35 -13.07 11.05
C SER A 132 -9.71 -12.14 10.01
N THR A 133 -8.61 -12.57 9.40
CA THR A 133 -7.86 -11.80 8.40
C THR A 133 -8.74 -11.32 7.25
N ARG A 134 -9.68 -12.18 6.82
CA ARG A 134 -10.66 -11.84 5.81
C ARG A 134 -11.48 -10.61 6.21
N MET A 135 -12.07 -10.63 7.40
CA MET A 135 -12.93 -9.56 7.89
C MET A 135 -12.14 -8.27 8.12
N SER A 136 -10.92 -8.37 8.65
CA SER A 136 -10.02 -7.22 8.82
C SER A 136 -9.67 -6.54 7.49
N ILE A 137 -9.39 -7.32 6.45
CA ILE A 137 -9.05 -6.78 5.12
C ILE A 137 -10.29 -6.26 4.39
N GLU A 138 -11.43 -6.96 4.48
CA GLU A 138 -12.70 -6.49 3.91
C GLU A 138 -13.11 -5.14 4.52
N SER A 139 -13.09 -5.03 5.85
CA SER A 139 -13.39 -3.77 6.55
C SER A 139 -12.44 -2.66 6.14
N LEU A 140 -11.12 -2.94 6.13
CA LEU A 140 -10.12 -1.98 5.66
C LEU A 140 -10.47 -1.47 4.27
N LEU A 141 -10.62 -2.36 3.29
CA LEU A 141 -10.78 -1.97 1.90
C LEU A 141 -12.11 -1.26 1.65
N LEU A 142 -13.17 -1.54 2.40
CA LEU A 142 -14.44 -0.81 2.29
C LEU A 142 -14.37 0.60 2.89
N ASP A 143 -13.51 0.82 3.88
CA ASP A 143 -13.34 2.12 4.56
C ASP A 143 -12.32 3.05 3.88
N LEU A 144 -11.55 2.55 2.92
CA LEU A 144 -10.64 3.38 2.10
C LEU A 144 -11.44 4.34 1.18
N PRO A 145 -10.86 5.49 0.79
CA PRO A 145 -11.53 6.50 -0.05
C PRO A 145 -11.86 6.04 -1.48
#